data_AF-A0A9P4Q617-F1
#
_entry.id   AF-A0A9P4Q617-F1
#
_cell.length_a   1.000
_cell.length_b   1.000
_cell.length_c   1.000
_cell.angle_alpha   90.00
_cell.angle_beta   90.00
_cell.angle_gamma   90.00
#
_symmetry.space_group_name_H-M   'P 1'
#
loop_
_entity.id
_entity.type
_entity.pdbx_description
1 polymer ?
#
loop_
_entity_poly.entity_id
_entity_poly.type
_entity_poly.pdbx_seq_one_letter_code
_entity_poly.pdbx_strand_id
1 'polypeptide(L)'
;ESEWESEQYQAALAHLESLQDKIDHLRGTLLSLVAPLIQPQQSRVHMFAEIKKAAIASTTDLKTFSDSWHSEQTQQLFTRAKESVGKDGDLSRAADVPVYGW
;
A
#
# COMPACT_ATOMS: atom_id res chain seq x y z
N GLU A 1 -3.71 27.43 -11.08
CA GLU A 1 -4.02 25.98 -11.11
C GLU A 1 -5.52 25.84 -10.93
N SER A 2 -6.19 25.04 -11.76
CA SER A 2 -7.60 24.72 -11.52
C SER A 2 -7.70 23.81 -10.30
N GLU A 3 -8.62 24.17 -9.41
CA GLU A 3 -9.04 23.34 -8.28
C GLU A 3 -9.52 21.98 -8.83
N TRP A 4 -9.15 20.89 -8.17
CA TRP A 4 -9.64 19.57 -8.60
C TRP A 4 -11.14 19.50 -8.32
N GLU A 5 -11.87 18.85 -9.21
CA GLU A 5 -13.26 18.52 -8.98
C GLU A 5 -13.36 17.40 -7.92
N SER A 6 -14.51 17.31 -7.24
CA SER A 6 -14.76 16.29 -6.21
C SER A 6 -14.43 14.87 -6.66
N GLU A 7 -14.72 14.53 -7.92
CA GLU A 7 -14.43 13.20 -8.50
C GLU A 7 -12.94 12.91 -8.58
N GLN A 8 -12.10 13.92 -8.83
CA GLN A 8 -10.65 13.76 -8.92
C GLN A 8 -10.04 13.51 -7.55
N TYR A 9 -10.54 14.18 -6.50
CA TYR A 9 -10.15 13.90 -5.12
C TYR A 9 -10.55 12.49 -4.67
N GLN A 10 -11.76 12.04 -5.04
CA GLN A 10 -12.20 10.68 -4.73
C GLN A 10 -11.32 9.63 -5.42
N ALA A 11 -11.03 9.81 -6.71
CA ALA A 11 -10.14 8.90 -7.45
C ALA A 11 -8.72 8.88 -6.87
N ALA A 12 -8.20 10.03 -6.46
CA ALA A 12 -6.91 10.13 -5.81
C ALA A 12 -6.87 9.42 -4.46
N LEU A 13 -7.94 9.54 -3.65
CA LEU A 13 -8.01 8.87 -2.37
C LEU A 13 -8.13 7.35 -2.53
N ALA A 14 -8.98 6.87 -3.44
CA ALA A 14 -9.07 5.44 -3.77
C ALA A 14 -7.71 4.86 -4.22
N HIS A 15 -6.91 5.66 -4.94
CA HIS A 15 -5.56 5.28 -5.33
C HIS A 15 -4.59 5.19 -4.14
N LEU A 16 -4.70 6.10 -3.16
CA LEU A 16 -3.91 6.05 -1.93
C LEU A 16 -4.30 4.86 -1.05
N GLU A 17 -5.60 4.56 -0.91
CA GLU A 17 -6.11 3.39 -0.20
C GLU A 17 -5.55 2.10 -0.83
N SER A 18 -5.56 2.00 -2.17
CA SER A 18 -4.95 0.86 -2.89
C SER A 18 -3.44 0.73 -2.65
N LEU A 19 -2.71 1.84 -2.54
CA LEU A 19 -1.29 1.82 -2.18
C LEU A 19 -1.07 1.36 -0.74
N GLN A 20 -1.93 1.79 0.19
CA GLN A 20 -1.89 1.36 1.58
C GLN A 20 -2.14 -0.15 1.71
N ASP A 21 -3.15 -0.68 1.04
CA ASP A 21 -3.45 -2.12 1.03
C ASP A 21 -2.26 -2.96 0.55
N LYS A 22 -1.53 -2.47 -0.46
CA LYS A 22 -0.30 -3.13 -0.96
C LYS A 22 0.82 -3.13 0.08
N ILE A 23 0.99 -2.03 0.83
CA ILE A 23 1.98 -1.95 1.92
C ILE A 23 1.61 -2.89 3.06
N ASP A 24 0.34 -2.97 3.41
CA ASP A 24 -0.12 -3.85 4.49
C ASP A 24 0.04 -5.34 4.09
N HIS A 25 -0.20 -5.68 2.81
CA HIS A 25 0.13 -7.00 2.28
C HIS A 25 1.64 -7.31 2.35
N LEU A 26 2.49 -6.35 1.95
CA LEU A 26 3.95 -6.50 2.02
C LEU A 26 4.45 -6.70 3.47
N ARG A 27 3.79 -6.07 4.44
CA ARG A 27 4.12 -6.27 5.86
C ARG A 27 3.81 -7.71 6.31
N GLY A 28 2.72 -8.29 5.82
CA GLY A 28 2.33 -9.68 6.11
C GLY A 28 3.27 -10.73 5.48
N THR A 29 4.05 -10.35 4.47
CA THR A 29 4.91 -11.25 3.70
C THR A 29 5.98 -11.96 4.53
N LEU A 30 6.64 -11.24 5.44
CA LEU A 30 7.66 -11.84 6.33
C LEU A 30 7.03 -12.89 7.25
N LEU A 31 5.83 -12.63 7.76
CA LEU A 31 5.10 -13.59 8.58
C LEU A 31 4.74 -14.84 7.76
N SER A 32 4.29 -14.67 6.52
CA SER A 32 3.97 -15.79 5.62
C SER A 32 5.17 -16.64 5.24
N LEU A 33 6.37 -16.06 5.12
CA LEU A 33 7.61 -16.79 4.84
C LEU A 33 8.07 -17.63 6.04
N VAL A 34 7.88 -17.12 7.26
CA VAL A 34 8.34 -17.76 8.49
C VAL A 34 7.28 -18.72 9.06
N ALA A 35 6.00 -18.51 8.77
CA ALA A 35 4.89 -19.33 9.28
C ALA A 35 5.09 -20.85 9.07
N PRO A 36 5.57 -21.35 7.91
CA PRO A 36 5.83 -22.78 7.73
C PRO A 36 6.95 -23.33 8.64
N LEU A 37 7.91 -22.49 9.05
CA LEU A 37 9.05 -22.91 9.88
C LEU A 37 8.67 -23.13 11.35
N ILE A 38 7.61 -22.48 11.81
CA ILE A 38 7.15 -22.53 13.21
C ILE A 38 6.03 -23.54 13.42
N GLN A 39 5.53 -24.19 12.36
CA GLN A 39 4.45 -25.17 12.46
C GLN A 39 4.97 -26.53 12.95
N PRO A 40 4.55 -26.99 14.15
CA PRO A 40 4.88 -28.32 14.62
C PRO A 40 4.11 -29.31 13.73
N GLN A 41 4.83 -30.20 13.04
CA GLN A 41 4.32 -31.31 12.19
C GLN A 41 4.16 -31.07 10.67
N GLN A 42 4.74 -30.03 10.09
CA GLN A 42 4.85 -29.97 8.63
C GLN A 42 5.96 -30.89 8.11
N SER A 43 5.66 -31.71 7.09
CA SER A 43 6.70 -32.45 6.37
C SER A 43 7.64 -31.47 5.66
N ARG A 44 8.94 -31.81 5.55
CA ARG A 44 9.94 -30.94 4.90
C ARG A 44 9.56 -30.53 3.48
N VAL A 45 8.91 -31.43 2.74
CA VAL A 45 8.44 -31.18 1.36
C VAL A 45 7.31 -30.16 1.35
N HIS A 46 6.35 -30.29 2.28
CA HIS A 46 5.24 -29.34 2.41
C HIS A 46 5.71 -27.96 2.86
N MET A 47 6.63 -27.91 3.83
CA MET A 47 7.26 -26.68 4.31
C MET A 47 7.99 -25.94 3.18
N PHE A 48 8.81 -26.65 2.39
CA PHE A 48 9.50 -26.06 1.24
C PHE A 48 8.53 -25.52 0.19
N ALA A 49 7.44 -26.27 -0.10
CA ALA A 49 6.43 -25.83 -1.06
C ALA A 49 5.74 -24.53 -0.61
N GLU A 50 5.36 -24.42 0.67
CA GLU A 50 4.73 -23.23 1.23
C GLU A 50 5.68 -22.03 1.27
N ILE A 51 6.94 -22.23 1.68
CA ILE A 51 7.97 -21.17 1.65
C ILE A 51 8.19 -20.68 0.22
N LYS A 52 8.30 -21.59 -0.75
CA LYS A 52 8.47 -21.24 -2.17
C LYS A 52 7.27 -20.45 -2.69
N LYS A 53 6.05 -20.88 -2.37
CA LYS A 53 4.81 -20.18 -2.74
C LYS A 53 4.77 -18.78 -2.15
N ALA A 54 5.06 -18.64 -0.85
CA ALA A 54 5.13 -17.36 -0.17
C ALA A 54 6.19 -16.45 -0.81
N ALA A 55 7.39 -16.95 -1.10
CA ALA A 55 8.47 -16.17 -1.73
C ALA A 55 8.12 -15.66 -3.14
N ILE A 56 7.44 -16.48 -3.95
CA ILE A 56 6.97 -16.06 -5.28
C ILE A 56 5.94 -14.95 -5.14
N ALA A 57 4.92 -15.13 -4.28
CA ALA A 57 3.91 -14.11 -4.03
C ALA A 57 4.55 -12.80 -3.54
N SER A 58 5.47 -12.88 -2.57
CA SER A 58 6.26 -11.76 -2.04
C SER A 58 6.92 -10.93 -3.14
N THR A 59 7.55 -11.63 -4.09
CA THR A 59 8.32 -10.98 -5.16
C THR A 59 7.39 -10.30 -6.16
N THR A 60 6.27 -10.95 -6.49
CA THR A 60 5.23 -10.36 -7.34
C THR A 60 4.62 -9.13 -6.68
N ASP A 61 4.22 -9.22 -5.41
CA ASP A 61 3.60 -8.12 -4.67
C ASP A 61 4.56 -6.93 -4.56
N LEU A 62 5.84 -7.18 -4.29
CA LEU A 62 6.87 -6.13 -4.22
C LEU A 62 7.03 -5.43 -5.57
N LYS A 63 7.06 -6.20 -6.67
CA LYS A 63 7.13 -5.63 -8.01
C LYS A 63 5.90 -4.79 -8.30
N THR A 64 4.71 -5.30 -8.06
CA THR A 64 3.45 -4.58 -8.28
C THR A 64 3.36 -3.31 -7.44
N PHE A 65 3.78 -3.36 -6.18
CA PHE A 65 3.88 -2.17 -5.33
C PHE A 65 4.89 -1.17 -5.91
N SER A 66 6.09 -1.61 -6.25
CA SER A 66 7.14 -0.75 -6.83
C SER A 66 6.66 -0.07 -8.10
N ASP A 67 6.01 -0.79 -9.00
CA ASP A 67 5.46 -0.24 -10.24
C ASP A 67 4.36 0.80 -9.95
N SER A 68 3.49 0.52 -8.96
CA SER A 68 2.43 1.47 -8.54
C SER A 68 3.03 2.72 -7.89
N TRP A 69 4.04 2.55 -7.04
CA TRP A 69 4.71 3.61 -6.30
C TRP A 69 5.45 4.58 -7.23
N HIS A 70 6.16 4.05 -8.23
CA HIS A 70 6.92 4.85 -9.20
C HIS A 70 6.08 5.31 -10.40
N SER A 71 4.79 4.96 -10.46
CA SER A 71 3.91 5.44 -11.52
C SER A 71 3.81 6.96 -11.50
N GLU A 72 3.65 7.55 -12.69
CA GLU A 72 3.49 8.99 -12.86
C GLU A 72 2.31 9.53 -12.04
N GLN A 73 1.19 8.81 -12.03
CA GLN A 73 0.00 9.15 -11.25
C GLN A 73 0.32 9.31 -9.75
N THR A 74 1.03 8.35 -9.15
CA THR A 74 1.42 8.40 -7.73
C THR A 74 2.36 9.58 -7.45
N GLN A 75 3.34 9.80 -8.32
CA GLN A 75 4.32 10.89 -8.14
C GLN A 75 3.67 12.28 -8.30
N GLN A 76 2.77 12.44 -9.26
CA GLN A 76 1.98 13.66 -9.44
C GLN A 76 1.09 13.91 -8.21
N LEU A 77 0.44 12.87 -7.69
CA LEU A 77 -0.40 12.98 -6.49
C LEU A 77 0.40 13.45 -5.27
N PHE A 78 1.58 12.87 -5.02
CA PHE A 78 2.44 13.32 -3.92
C PHE A 78 2.99 14.73 -4.12
N THR A 79 3.29 15.11 -5.36
CA THR A 79 3.73 16.47 -5.68
C THR A 79 2.62 17.47 -5.36
N ARG A 80 1.40 17.21 -5.83
CA ARG A 80 0.23 18.06 -5.55
C ARG A 80 -0.10 18.12 -4.06
N ALA A 81 -0.02 17.00 -3.35
CA ALA A 81 -0.23 16.96 -1.91
C ALA A 81 0.77 17.87 -1.17
N LYS A 82 2.05 17.83 -1.54
CA LYS A 82 3.08 18.73 -0.99
C LYS A 82 2.80 20.19 -1.32
N GLU A 83 2.41 20.49 -2.56
CA GLU A 83 2.05 21.85 -2.98
C GLU A 83 0.83 22.36 -2.22
N SER A 84 -0.17 21.51 -2.00
CA SER A 84 -1.37 21.83 -1.22
C SER A 84 -1.01 22.20 0.22
N VAL A 85 -0.18 21.39 0.89
CA VAL A 85 0.30 21.69 2.25
C VAL A 85 1.15 22.96 2.29
N GLY A 86 1.93 23.24 1.23
CA GLY A 86 2.70 24.47 1.12
C GLY A 86 1.83 25.73 0.96
N LYS A 87 0.64 25.60 0.35
CA LYS A 87 -0.31 26.69 0.14
C LYS A 87 -1.24 26.90 1.34
N ASP A 88 -1.70 25.81 1.94
CA ASP A 88 -2.52 25.80 3.14
C ASP A 88 -2.01 24.71 4.08
N GLY A 89 -1.15 25.12 5.02
CA GLY A 89 -0.50 24.23 5.98
C GLY A 89 -1.35 23.91 7.20
N ASP A 90 -2.54 24.49 7.32
CA ASP A 90 -3.44 24.21 8.43
C ASP A 90 -4.16 22.87 8.22
N LEU A 91 -3.53 21.81 8.72
CA LEU A 91 -4.08 20.46 8.73
C LEU A 91 -5.00 20.20 9.93
N SER A 92 -5.35 21.22 10.74
CA SER A 92 -6.20 21.01 11.93
C SER A 92 -7.55 20.38 11.59
N ARG A 93 -8.10 20.68 10.40
CA ARG A 93 -9.34 20.08 9.88
C ARG A 93 -9.23 18.61 9.52
N ALA A 94 -8.02 18.08 9.32
CA ALA A 94 -7.83 16.65 9.10
C ALA A 94 -8.20 15.82 10.34
N ALA A 95 -8.21 16.43 11.54
CA ALA A 95 -8.67 15.77 12.75
C ALA A 95 -10.16 15.42 12.72
N ASP A 96 -10.94 16.10 11.87
CA ASP A 96 -12.38 15.87 11.70
C ASP A 96 -12.67 14.78 10.66
N VAL A 97 -11.66 14.30 9.93
CA VAL A 97 -11.79 13.24 8.92
C VAL A 97 -11.52 11.88 9.57
N PRO A 98 -12.48 10.94 9.55
CA PRO A 98 -12.26 9.59 10.08
C PRO A 98 -11.10 8.90 9.36
N VAL A 99 -10.20 8.29 10.12
CA VAL A 99 -9.06 7.51 9.58
C VAL A 99 -9.53 6.23 8.86
N TYR A 100 -10.76 5.77 9.13
CA TYR A 100 -11.37 4.60 8.52
C TYR A 100 -12.87 4.85 8.28
N GLY A 101 -13.31 4.61 7.05
CA GLY A 101 -14.73 4.67 6.66
C GLY A 101 -15.20 6.09 6.30
N TRP A 102 -15.80 6.19 5.11
CA TRP A 102 -16.58 7.34 4.67
C TRP A 102 -17.96 7.35 5.33
#